data_AF-A0A7X3MJP0-F1
#
_entry.id   AF-A0A7X3MJP0-F1
#
_cell.length_a   1.000
_cell.length_b   1.000
_cell.length_c   1.000
_cell.angle_alpha   90.00
_cell.angle_beta   90.00
_cell.angle_gamma   90.00
#
_symmetry.space_group_name_H-M   'P 1'
#
loop_
_entity.id
_entity.type
_entity.pdbx_description
1 polymer ?
#
loop_
_entity_poly.entity_id
_entity_poly.type
_entity_poly.pdbx_seq_one_letter_code
_entity_poly.pdbx_strand_id
1 'polypeptide(L)'
;MKIIIYGLGEEGILVKRALKKNHQIVGFTDSYADINRWGGVRYIRNEKLKIINFDFIIIALKNRFASEKVKNELITKHLISESKIIDFFPTFYRTKS
;
A
#
# COMPACT_ATOMS: atom_id res chain seq x y z
N MET A 1 -7.75 6.17 10.75
CA MET A 1 -7.76 4.84 10.06
C MET A 1 -6.34 4.29 10.01
N LYS A 2 -6.18 2.98 10.10
CA LYS A 2 -4.91 2.25 10.01
C LYS A 2 -4.63 1.87 8.56
N ILE A 3 -3.50 2.33 8.04
CA ILE A 3 -3.16 2.23 6.62
C ILE A 3 -1.83 1.50 6.46
N ILE A 4 -1.78 0.59 5.48
CA ILE A 4 -0.54 0.04 4.94
C ILE A 4 -0.26 0.71 3.60
N ILE A 5 0.99 1.06 3.32
CA ILE A 5 1.41 1.57 2.01
C ILE A 5 2.23 0.47 1.32
N TYR A 6 1.82 0.11 0.10
CA TYR A 6 2.53 -0.82 -0.77
C TYR A 6 3.39 -0.04 -1.76
N GLY A 7 4.71 -0.15 -1.61
CA GLY A 7 5.71 0.56 -2.39
C GLY A 7 6.65 1.38 -1.50
N LEU A 8 7.95 1.12 -1.62
CA LEU A 8 9.03 1.77 -0.85
C LEU A 8 9.75 2.89 -1.62
N GLY A 9 9.23 3.28 -2.79
CA GLY A 9 9.79 4.33 -3.62
C GLY A 9 9.32 5.74 -3.22
N GLU A 10 9.69 6.72 -4.04
CA GLU A 10 9.24 8.11 -3.90
C GLU A 10 7.71 8.23 -3.93
N GLU A 11 7.05 7.37 -4.69
CA GLU A 11 5.59 7.25 -4.77
C GLU A 11 4.98 6.91 -3.40
N GLY A 12 5.59 5.99 -2.66
CA GLY A 12 5.17 5.65 -1.29
C GLY A 12 5.33 6.82 -0.32
N ILE A 13 6.39 7.62 -0.50
CA ILE A 13 6.59 8.88 0.25
C ILE A 13 5.50 9.89 -0.11
N LEU A 14 5.17 10.02 -1.39
CA LEU A 14 4.13 10.92 -1.87
C LEU A 14 2.77 10.56 -1.27
N VAL A 15 2.40 9.29 -1.28
CA VAL A 15 1.17 8.80 -0.61
C VAL A 15 1.21 9.13 0.88
N LYS A 16 2.32 8.82 1.57
CA LYS A 16 2.50 9.17 2.99
C LYS A 16 2.26 10.66 3.27
N ARG A 17 2.75 11.55 2.40
CA ARG A 17 2.59 13.00 2.53
C ARG A 17 1.18 13.48 2.19
N ALA A 18 0.47 12.80 1.30
CA ALA A 18 -0.89 13.14 0.90
C ALA A 18 -1.96 12.72 1.93
N LEU A 19 -1.64 11.79 2.84
CA LEU A 19 -2.56 11.34 3.89
C LEU A 19 -2.83 12.45 4.92
N LYS A 20 -4.11 12.60 5.29
CA LYS A 20 -4.52 13.48 6.40
C LYS A 20 -3.91 13.01 7.73
N LYS A 21 -3.64 13.95 8.64
CA LYS A 21 -2.97 13.70 9.94
C LYS A 21 -3.69 12.72 10.87
N ASN A 22 -4.99 12.48 10.69
CA ASN A 22 -5.79 11.54 11.48
C ASN A 22 -5.70 10.08 10.97
N HIS A 23 -4.97 9.83 9.89
CA HIS A 23 -4.64 8.49 9.45
C HIS A 23 -3.30 8.04 10.06
N GLN A 24 -3.23 6.77 10.47
CA GLN A 24 -2.06 6.15 11.04
C GLN A 24 -1.48 5.16 10.03
N ILE A 25 -0.22 5.35 9.66
CA ILE A 25 0.51 4.37 8.84
C ILE A 25 1.05 3.28 9.78
N VAL A 26 0.51 2.06 9.67
CA VAL A 26 0.90 0.93 10.53
C VAL A 26 2.03 0.09 9.94
N GLY A 27 2.34 0.29 8.65
CA GLY A 27 3.49 -0.34 8.01
C GLY A 27 3.63 0.00 6.54
N PHE A 28 4.79 -0.38 6.01
CA PHE A 28 5.06 -0.44 4.57
C PHE A 28 5.22 -1.88 4.14
N THR A 29 4.86 -2.17 2.89
CA THR A 29 5.13 -3.46 2.24
C THR A 29 5.60 -3.24 0.81
N ASP A 30 6.14 -4.28 0.19
CA ASP A 30 6.58 -4.32 -1.21
C ASP A 30 6.72 -5.78 -1.68
N SER A 31 6.85 -6.01 -2.99
CA SER A 31 7.02 -7.35 -3.56
C SER A 31 8.40 -7.98 -3.29
N TYR A 32 9.46 -7.17 -3.16
CA TYR A 32 10.83 -7.68 -3.27
C TYR A 32 11.75 -7.34 -2.09
N ALA A 33 11.34 -6.43 -1.23
CA ALA A 33 12.20 -5.98 -0.15
C ALA A 33 12.30 -7.04 0.96
N ASP A 34 13.53 -7.36 1.37
CA ASP A 34 13.79 -8.11 2.61
C ASP A 34 14.46 -7.22 3.64
N ILE A 35 13.65 -6.37 4.29
CA ILE A 35 14.09 -5.41 5.30
C ILE A 35 13.17 -5.45 6.51
N ASN A 36 13.64 -4.95 7.66
CA ASN A 36 12.82 -4.89 8.87
C ASN A 36 12.03 -3.56 8.99
N ARG A 37 12.58 -2.47 8.44
CA ARG A 37 12.03 -1.11 8.56
C ARG A 37 12.34 -0.29 7.32
N TRP A 38 11.47 0.67 7.04
CA TRP A 38 11.68 1.70 6.01
C TRP A 38 11.18 3.05 6.52
N GLY A 39 12.02 4.08 6.44
CA GLY A 39 11.66 5.43 6.89
C GLY A 39 11.21 5.50 8.37
N GLY A 40 11.81 4.69 9.24
CA GLY A 40 11.47 4.59 10.67
C GLY A 40 10.19 3.78 10.99
N VAL A 41 9.45 3.35 9.97
CA VAL A 41 8.22 2.56 10.10
C VAL A 41 8.51 1.09 9.81
N ARG A 42 7.77 0.19 10.45
CA ARG A 42 7.90 -1.26 10.26
C ARG A 42 7.62 -1.66 8.81
N TYR A 43 8.45 -2.55 8.27
CA TYR A 43 8.14 -3.29 7.06
C TYR A 43 7.33 -4.56 7.41
N ILE A 44 6.27 -4.82 6.65
CA ILE A 44 5.36 -5.95 6.83
C ILE A 44 5.45 -6.76 5.56
N ARG A 45 5.97 -7.99 5.65
CA ARG A 45 5.96 -8.90 4.49
C ARG A 45 4.53 -9.24 4.07
N ASN A 46 4.30 -9.43 2.77
CA ASN A 46 2.97 -9.64 2.22
C ASN A 46 2.22 -10.82 2.87
N GLU A 47 2.94 -11.89 3.24
CA GLU A 47 2.35 -13.08 3.89
C GLU A 47 1.78 -12.77 5.28
N LYS A 48 2.30 -11.73 5.94
CA LYS A 48 1.85 -11.30 7.26
C LYS A 48 0.70 -10.30 7.20
N LEU A 49 0.35 -9.76 6.04
CA LEU A 49 -0.71 -8.75 5.93
C LEU A 49 -2.02 -9.24 6.54
N LYS A 50 -2.37 -10.51 6.34
CA LYS A 50 -3.65 -11.09 6.77
C LYS A 50 -3.87 -11.09 8.29
N ILE A 51 -2.79 -11.07 9.08
CA ILE A 51 -2.83 -11.05 10.56
C ILE A 51 -2.63 -9.65 11.15
N ILE A 52 -2.37 -8.65 10.31
CA ILE A 52 -2.24 -7.26 10.76
C ILE A 52 -3.62 -6.60 10.74
N ASN A 53 -3.94 -5.90 11.82
CA ASN A 53 -5.15 -5.08 11.87
C ASN A 53 -4.95 -3.76 11.09
N PHE A 54 -5.51 -3.68 9.89
CA PHE A 54 -5.56 -2.47 9.07
C PHE A 54 -6.90 -2.31 8.34
N ASP A 55 -7.25 -1.05 8.06
CA ASP A 55 -8.48 -0.68 7.36
C ASP A 55 -8.26 -0.72 5.83
N PHE A 56 -7.18 -0.09 5.36
CA PHE A 56 -6.83 -0.03 3.93
C PHE A 56 -5.36 -0.33 3.66
N ILE A 57 -5.09 -0.90 2.49
CA ILE A 57 -3.78 -0.97 1.85
C ILE A 57 -3.81 -0.09 0.60
N ILE A 58 -2.87 0.83 0.50
CA ILE A 58 -2.75 1.76 -0.63
C ILE A 58 -1.61 1.30 -1.53
N ILE A 59 -1.89 0.99 -2.79
CA ILE A 59 -0.89 0.67 -3.80
C ILE A 59 -0.33 1.97 -4.36
N ALA A 60 0.97 2.19 -4.14
CA ALA A 60 1.70 3.39 -4.54
C ALA A 60 2.63 3.09 -5.74
N LEU A 61 2.08 2.47 -6.79
CA LEU A 61 2.84 2.11 -8.00
C LEU A 61 2.30 2.89 -9.21
N LYS A 62 3.15 3.68 -9.87
CA LYS A 62 2.76 4.44 -11.08
C LYS A 62 2.48 3.56 -12.29
N ASN A 63 3.20 2.43 -12.39
CA ASN A 63 3.03 1.51 -13.49
C ASN A 63 1.71 0.74 -13.33
N ARG A 64 0.74 1.02 -14.19
CA ARG A 64 -0.59 0.41 -14.16
C ARG A 64 -0.54 -1.12 -14.22
N PHE A 65 0.30 -1.70 -15.07
CA PHE A 65 0.43 -3.16 -15.17
C PHE A 65 0.98 -3.77 -13.88
N ALA A 66 1.98 -3.12 -13.27
CA ALA A 66 2.52 -3.56 -11.99
C ALA A 66 1.49 -3.42 -10.86
N SER A 67 0.75 -2.31 -10.83
CA SER A 67 -0.31 -2.07 -9.84
C SER A 67 -1.43 -3.11 -9.93
N GLU A 68 -1.95 -3.38 -11.12
CA GLU A 68 -2.98 -4.41 -11.35
C GLU A 68 -2.47 -5.80 -10.97
N LYS A 69 -1.22 -6.13 -11.32
CA LYS A 69 -0.60 -7.40 -10.91
C LYS A 69 -0.56 -7.52 -9.39
N VAL A 70 -0.07 -6.49 -8.70
CA VAL A 70 0.01 -6.46 -7.23
C VAL A 70 -1.37 -6.54 -6.60
N LYS A 71 -2.35 -5.79 -7.10
CA LYS A 71 -3.75 -5.86 -6.65
C LYS A 71 -4.28 -7.30 -6.75
N ASN A 72 -4.09 -7.95 -7.89
CA ASN A 72 -4.51 -9.34 -8.10
C ASN A 72 -3.79 -10.30 -7.15
N GLU A 73 -2.49 -10.12 -6.89
CA GLU A 73 -1.75 -10.93 -5.92
C GLU A 73 -2.22 -10.73 -4.48
N LEU A 74 -2.51 -9.49 -4.08
CA LEU A 74 -3.05 -9.18 -2.76
C LEU A 74 -4.41 -9.87 -2.53
N ILE A 75 -5.26 -9.90 -3.56
CA ILE A 75 -6.58 -10.55 -3.50
C ILE A 75 -6.44 -12.07 -3.51
N THR A 76 -5.72 -12.62 -4.47
CA THR A 76 -5.73 -14.07 -4.74
C THR A 76 -4.77 -14.85 -3.85
N LYS A 77 -3.55 -14.34 -3.63
CA LYS A 77 -2.50 -15.03 -2.86
C LYS A 77 -2.55 -14.64 -1.40
N HIS A 78 -2.74 -13.36 -1.10
CA HIS A 78 -2.72 -12.85 0.27
C HIS A 78 -4.11 -12.71 0.89
N LEU A 79 -5.17 -13.01 0.12
CA LEU A 79 -6.56 -13.10 0.58
C LEU A 79 -7.02 -11.81 1.27
N ILE A 80 -6.57 -10.66 0.75
CA ILE A 80 -7.02 -9.33 1.17
C ILE A 80 -8.29 -8.99 0.40
N SER A 81 -9.33 -8.55 1.12
CA SER A 81 -10.58 -8.12 0.50
C SER A 81 -10.34 -6.93 -0.43
N GLU A 82 -10.90 -6.98 -1.64
CA GLU A 82 -10.76 -5.92 -2.63
C GLU A 82 -11.21 -4.55 -2.09
N SER A 83 -12.24 -4.51 -1.24
CA SER A 83 -12.72 -3.27 -0.62
C SER A 83 -11.70 -2.58 0.29
N LYS A 84 -10.66 -3.31 0.73
CA LYS A 84 -9.54 -2.75 1.50
C LYS A 84 -8.41 -2.22 0.62
N ILE A 85 -8.45 -2.41 -0.69
CA ILE A 85 -7.36 -2.07 -1.60
C ILE A 85 -7.68 -0.77 -2.33
N ILE A 86 -6.79 0.21 -2.22
CA ILE A 86 -6.89 1.49 -2.93
C ILE A 86 -5.71 1.59 -3.88
N ASP A 87 -5.98 1.68 -5.18
CA ASP A 87 -4.96 2.02 -6.17
C ASP A 87 -4.84 3.55 -6.28
N PHE A 88 -3.75 4.11 -5.77
CA PHE A 88 -3.64 5.55 -5.55
C PHE A 88 -3.64 6.36 -6.86
N PHE A 89 -2.83 5.96 -7.84
CA PHE A 89 -2.60 6.80 -9.02
C PHE A 89 -3.82 6.93 -9.92
N PRO A 90 -4.54 5.84 -10.28
CA PRO A 90 -5.78 5.94 -11.04
C PRO A 90 -6.83 6.83 -10.35
N THR A 91 -6.93 6.78 -9.02
CA THR A 91 -7.83 7.63 -8.23
C THR A 91 -7.38 9.10 -8.19
N PHE A 92 -6.08 9.33 -8.03
CA PHE A 92 -5.51 10.67 -7.94
C PHE A 92 -5.55 11.43 -9.28
N TYR A 93 -5.35 10.74 -10.41
CA TYR A 93 -5.45 11.39 -11.72
C TYR A 93 -6.90 11.67 -12.13
N ARG A 94 -7.87 10.82 -11.74
CA ARG A 94 -9.31 11.07 -11.98
C ARG A 94 -9.85 12.33 -11.30
N THR A 95 -9.23 12.77 -10.22
CA THR A 95 -9.69 13.93 -9.43
C THR A 95 -9.03 15.24 -9.86
N LYS A 96 -8.10 15.21 -10.81
CA LYS A 96 -7.42 16.40 -11.36
C LYS A 96 -7.86 16.77 -12.78
N SER A 97 -8.78 16.01 -13.35
CA SER A 97 -9.46 16.23 -14.64
C SER A 97 -10.86 16.75 -14.39
#